data_AF-A0A954PKN9-F1
#
_entry.id   AF-A0A954PKN9-F1
#
_cell.length_a   1.000
_cell.length_b   1.000
_cell.length_c   1.000
_cell.angle_alpha   90.00
_cell.angle_beta   90.00
_cell.angle_gamma   90.00
#
_symmetry.space_group_name_H-M   'P 1'
#
loop_
_entity.id
_entity.type
_entity.pdbx_description
1 polymer ?
#
loop_
_entity_poly.entity_id
_entity_poly.type
_entity_poly.pdbx_seq_one_letter_code
_entity_poly.pdbx_strand_id
1 'polypeptide(L)'
;MHSVDLLEEALQLAQQAGFEIRREWLGESTGGACRIGTRWVLFVDLSLPAHEQLMQVIKALKNADFFHADAGLSPPLRRLLH
;
A
#
# COMPACT_ATOMS: atom_id res chain seq x y z
N MET A 1 -8.27 -15.89 4.51
CA MET A 1 -7.48 -14.67 4.24
C MET A 1 -8.38 -13.49 4.57
N HIS A 2 -8.13 -12.84 5.68
CA HIS A 2 -8.86 -11.63 6.08
C HIS A 2 -8.25 -10.41 5.39
N SER A 3 -9.01 -9.33 5.23
CA SER A 3 -8.53 -8.08 4.62
C SER A 3 -7.34 -7.48 5.38
N VAL A 4 -7.20 -7.79 6.67
CA VAL A 4 -6.05 -7.43 7.51
C VAL A 4 -4.78 -8.17 7.07
N ASP A 5 -4.85 -9.48 6.80
CA ASP A 5 -3.69 -10.27 6.36
C ASP A 5 -3.14 -9.74 5.03
N LEU A 6 -4.05 -9.41 4.10
CA LEU A 6 -3.71 -8.84 2.80
C LEU A 6 -3.13 -7.42 2.93
N LEU A 7 -3.65 -6.62 3.84
CA LEU A 7 -3.15 -5.28 4.11
C LEU A 7 -1.71 -5.34 4.61
N GLU A 8 -1.42 -6.18 5.61
CA GLU A 8 -0.06 -6.32 6.14
C GLU A 8 0.93 -6.84 5.09
N GLU A 9 0.52 -7.80 4.25
CA GLU A 9 1.32 -8.28 3.11
C GLU A 9 1.59 -7.15 2.09
N ALA A 10 0.57 -6.37 1.73
CA ALA A 10 0.70 -5.25 0.81
C ALA A 10 1.59 -4.12 1.37
N LEU A 11 1.52 -3.85 2.68
CA LEU A 11 2.38 -2.88 3.35
C LEU A 11 3.84 -3.34 3.36
N GLN A 12 4.11 -4.63 3.64
CA GLN A 12 5.45 -5.18 3.53
C GLN A 12 6.02 -5.01 2.12
N LEU A 13 5.20 -5.27 1.10
CA LEU A 13 5.60 -5.09 -0.29
C LEU A 13 5.88 -3.61 -0.61
N ALA A 14 5.05 -2.68 -0.15
CA ALA A 14 5.29 -1.25 -0.33
C ALA A 14 6.60 -0.80 0.32
N GLN A 15 6.92 -1.32 1.51
CA GLN A 15 8.17 -1.04 2.18
C GLN A 15 9.39 -1.55 1.38
N GLN A 16 9.30 -2.78 0.84
CA GLN A 16 10.33 -3.37 -0.02
C GLN A 16 10.49 -2.62 -1.34
N ALA A 17 9.41 -2.07 -1.87
CA ALA A 17 9.40 -1.19 -3.04
C ALA A 17 10.04 0.19 -2.77
N GLY A 18 10.39 0.51 -1.52
CA GLY A 18 11.06 1.76 -1.16
C GLY A 18 10.12 2.88 -0.72
N PHE A 19 8.85 2.58 -0.43
CA PHE A 19 7.96 3.55 0.21
C PHE A 19 8.30 3.72 1.70
N GLU A 20 8.34 4.97 2.13
CA GLU A 20 8.18 5.33 3.54
C GLU A 20 6.68 5.27 3.88
N ILE A 21 6.28 4.34 4.75
CA ILE A 21 4.88 4.14 5.11
C ILE A 21 4.54 4.99 6.33
N ARG A 22 3.56 5.88 6.19
CA ARG A 22 3.03 6.69 7.29
C ARG A 22 1.58 6.30 7.56
N ARG A 23 1.36 5.64 8.70
CA ARG A 23 0.01 5.27 9.19
C ARG A 23 -0.49 6.39 10.08
N GLU A 24 -1.46 7.16 9.60
CA GLU A 24 -1.94 8.37 10.29
C GLU A 24 -3.46 8.42 10.30
N TRP A 25 -4.02 9.14 11.26
CA TRP A 25 -5.43 9.48 11.24
C TRP A 25 -5.63 10.71 10.35
N LEU A 26 -6.11 10.50 9.12
CA LEU A 26 -6.27 11.57 8.14
C LEU A 26 -7.69 12.16 8.12
N GLY A 27 -8.69 11.40 8.60
CA GLY A 27 -10.07 11.86 8.72
C GLY A 27 -10.67 12.23 7.37
N GLU A 28 -10.92 13.52 7.14
CA GLU A 28 -11.44 14.01 5.85
C GLU A 28 -10.36 14.11 4.75
N SER A 29 -9.07 13.99 5.12
CA SER A 29 -7.97 14.02 4.16
C SER A 29 -7.73 12.67 3.52
N THR A 30 -7.41 12.65 2.22
CA THR A 30 -7.20 11.41 1.48
C THR A 30 -5.76 10.90 1.63
N GLY A 31 -5.60 9.62 1.99
CA GLY A 31 -4.32 8.93 1.94
C GLY A 31 -3.85 8.58 0.52
N GLY A 32 -2.69 7.92 0.42
CA GLY A 32 -2.12 7.44 -0.83
C GLY A 32 -0.63 7.74 -1.00
N ALA A 33 -0.10 7.34 -2.15
CA ALA A 33 1.29 7.59 -2.52
C ALA A 33 1.49 9.03 -2.99
N CYS A 34 2.54 9.67 -2.47
CA CYS A 34 3.06 10.92 -3.00
C CYS A 34 4.59 10.93 -2.93
N ARG A 35 5.20 11.90 -3.61
CA ARG A 35 6.65 12.10 -3.56
C ARG A 35 6.98 13.35 -2.76
N ILE A 36 7.71 13.19 -1.66
CA ILE A 36 8.22 14.29 -0.83
C ILE A 36 9.72 14.40 -1.10
N GLY A 37 10.11 15.41 -1.88
CA GLY A 37 11.47 15.55 -2.40
C GLY A 37 11.82 14.38 -3.33
N THR A 38 12.81 13.58 -2.95
CA THR A 38 13.23 12.37 -3.67
C THR A 38 12.63 11.08 -3.12
N ARG A 39 11.87 11.15 -2.02
CA ARG A 39 11.32 9.97 -1.32
C ARG A 39 9.87 9.73 -1.71
N TRP A 40 9.52 8.48 -1.93
CA TRP A 40 8.14 8.05 -2.03
C TRP A 40 7.58 7.79 -0.64
N VAL A 41 6.45 8.43 -0.33
CA VAL A 41 5.76 8.31 0.95
C VAL A 41 4.35 7.82 0.68
N LEU A 42 3.95 6.77 1.39
CA LEU A 42 2.60 6.21 1.33
C LEU A 42 1.88 6.51 2.63
N PHE A 43 0.90 7.40 2.56
CA PHE A 43 0.01 7.69 3.68
C PHE A 43 -1.14 6.68 3.70
N VAL A 44 -1.32 6.00 4.82
CA VAL A 44 -2.41 5.04 5.04
C VAL A 44 -3.29 5.60 6.14
N ASP A 45 -4.57 5.82 5.82
CA ASP A 45 -5.51 6.39 6.77
C ASP A 45 -6.04 5.34 7.76
N LEU A 46 -5.66 5.50 9.03
CA LEU A 46 -6.10 4.64 10.13
C LEU A 46 -7.58 4.80 10.48
N SER A 47 -8.24 5.88 10.02
CA SER A 47 -9.67 6.08 10.23
C SER A 47 -10.54 5.15 9.36
N LEU A 48 -9.96 4.59 8.30
CA LEU A 48 -10.66 3.75 7.33
C LEU A 48 -10.64 2.26 7.71
N PRO A 49 -11.64 1.46 7.29
CA PRO A 49 -11.60 0.02 7.46
C PRO A 49 -10.45 -0.63 6.65
N ALA A 50 -9.98 -1.79 7.10
CA ALA A 50 -8.80 -2.47 6.53
C ALA A 50 -8.87 -2.72 5.02
N HIS A 51 -10.07 -2.92 4.46
CA HIS A 51 -10.24 -3.12 3.02
C HIS A 51 -10.00 -1.83 2.22
N GLU A 52 -10.38 -0.66 2.75
CA GLU A 52 -10.12 0.64 2.13
C GLU A 52 -8.64 1.03 2.26
N GLN A 53 -8.05 0.78 3.43
CA GLN A 53 -6.60 0.91 3.61
C GLN A 53 -5.84 0.04 2.60
N LEU A 54 -6.26 -1.21 2.41
CA LEU A 54 -5.67 -2.10 1.40
C LEU A 54 -5.74 -1.48 0.00
N MET A 55 -6.89 -0.92 -0.38
CA MET A 55 -7.03 -0.26 -1.69
C MET A 55 -6.10 0.95 -1.87
N GLN A 56 -5.83 1.72 -0.80
CA GLN A 56 -4.84 2.81 -0.85
C GLN A 56 -3.44 2.28 -1.17
N VAL A 57 -3.04 1.19 -0.52
CA VAL A 57 -1.74 0.54 -0.71
C VAL A 57 -1.62 -0.07 -2.11
N ILE A 58 -2.65 -0.80 -2.57
CA ILE A 58 -2.68 -1.37 -3.93
C ILE A 58 -2.58 -0.27 -4.99
N LYS A 59 -3.32 0.83 -4.84
CA LYS A 59 -3.26 1.95 -5.77
C LYS A 59 -1.87 2.59 -5.83
N ALA A 60 -1.23 2.75 -4.68
CA ALA A 60 0.15 3.25 -4.58
C ALA A 60 1.14 2.33 -5.31
N LEU A 61 1.04 1.04 -5.05
CA LEU A 61 1.88 0.00 -5.67
C LEU A 61 1.71 -0.09 -7.19
N LYS A 62 0.48 0.08 -7.71
CA LYS A 62 0.21 0.07 -9.16
C LYS A 62 0.76 1.29 -9.90
N ASN A 63 0.71 2.47 -9.27
CA ASN A 63 1.13 3.73 -9.90
C ASN A 63 2.64 3.91 -9.98
N ALA A 64 3.37 3.06 -9.27
CA ALA A 64 4.75 3.27 -8.99
C ALA A 64 5.48 2.13 -9.71
N ASP A 65 6.35 2.46 -10.67
CA ASP A 65 7.11 1.48 -11.50
C ASP A 65 8.06 0.56 -10.68
N PHE A 66 7.86 0.46 -9.37
CA PHE A 66 8.62 -0.35 -8.42
C PHE A 66 8.28 -1.83 -8.47
N PHE A 67 7.33 -2.23 -9.33
CA PHE A 67 6.94 -3.62 -9.52
C PHE A 67 7.99 -4.40 -10.32
N HIS A 68 8.97 -4.97 -9.61
CA HIS A 68 9.94 -5.91 -10.18
C HIS A 68 9.95 -7.28 -9.48
N ALA A 69 9.21 -7.45 -8.38
CA ALA A 69 9.27 -8.64 -7.53
C ALA A 69 7.93 -9.40 -7.50
N ASP A 70 7.77 -10.34 -8.43
CA ASP A 70 6.65 -11.29 -8.41
C ASP A 70 6.92 -12.47 -7.45
N ALA A 71 8.18 -12.65 -7.02
CA ALA A 71 8.60 -13.77 -6.19
C ALA A 71 8.16 -13.59 -4.72
N GLY A 72 7.17 -14.38 -4.29
CA GLY A 72 6.75 -14.47 -2.88
C GLY A 72 5.36 -13.92 -2.55
N LEU A 73 4.67 -13.29 -3.51
CA LEU A 73 3.31 -12.76 -3.30
C LEU A 73 2.27 -13.87 -3.21
N SER A 74 1.31 -13.70 -2.30
CA SER A 74 0.16 -14.58 -2.18
C SER A 74 -0.73 -14.48 -3.43
N PRO A 75 -1.40 -15.58 -3.85
CA PRO A 75 -2.32 -15.57 -4.98
C PRO A 75 -3.43 -14.48 -4.94
N PRO A 76 -4.06 -14.17 -3.78
CA PRO A 76 -5.02 -13.08 -3.72
C PRO A 76 -4.38 -11.70 -3.92
N LEU A 77 -3.19 -11.44 -3.36
CA LEU A 77 -2.53 -10.15 -3.51
C LEU A 77 -2.08 -9.92 -4.96
N ARG A 78 -1.51 -10.94 -5.63
CA ARG A 78 -1.17 -10.87 -7.06
C ARG A 78 -2.36 -10.45 -7.92
N ARG A 79 -3.54 -11.06 -7.71
CA ARG A 79 -4.75 -10.72 -8.47
C ARG A 79 -5.21 -9.27 -8.29
N LEU A 80 -4.91 -8.64 -7.15
CA LEU A 80 -5.24 -7.25 -6.91
C LEU A 80 -4.28 -6.28 -7.61
N LEU A 81 -3.07 -6.74 -7.95
CA LEU A 81 -1.99 -5.93 -8.52
C LEU A 81 -1.92 -6.01 -10.05
N HIS A 82 -2.42 -7.07 -10.66
CA HIS A 82 -2.75 -7.13 -12.09
C HIS A 82 -4.04 -6.36 -12.40
#